data_AF-A0AAW6R274-F1
#
_entry.id   AF-A0AAW6R274-F1
#
_cell.length_a   1.000
_cell.length_b   1.000
_cell.length_c   1.000
_cell.angle_alpha   90.00
_cell.angle_beta   90.00
_cell.angle_gamma   90.00
#
_symmetry.space_group_name_H-M   'P 1'
#
loop_
_entity.id
_entity.type
_entity.pdbx_description
1 polymer ?
#
loop_
_entity_poly.entity_id
_entity_poly.type
_entity_poly.pdbx_seq_one_letter_code
_entity_poly.pdbx_strand_id
1 'polypeptide(L)'
;MRYSQEEMKTAYNNVMKKCKPMGAIFGALVGTIPALAIYISFVFMNVNGPIWILCILPPAVIGMFSRFVGRTFRPEHRIPTGLIGAITHILGCYILGSGIIFYLLAPINFAIAMIAAKTKLSEVEEWAIYQADIGKLS
;
A
#
# COMPACT_ATOMS: atom_id res chain seq x y z
N MET A 1 30.02 14.89 -2.41
CA MET A 1 28.87 13.98 -2.19
C MET A 1 28.47 14.11 -0.72
N ARG A 2 27.17 14.15 -0.42
CA ARG A 2 26.67 14.42 0.95
C ARG A 2 26.87 13.23 1.91
N TYR A 3 27.10 12.03 1.36
CA TYR A 3 27.33 10.76 2.07
C TYR A 3 28.48 9.98 1.42
N SER A 4 29.15 9.12 2.18
CA SER A 4 30.23 8.28 1.66
C SER A 4 29.69 7.10 0.84
N GLN A 5 30.51 6.56 -0.06
CA GLN A 5 30.14 5.40 -0.90
C GLN A 5 29.84 4.16 -0.05
N GLU A 6 30.58 3.94 1.03
CA GLU A 6 30.37 2.82 1.94
C GLU A 6 29.05 2.93 2.71
N GLU A 7 28.69 4.14 3.17
CA GLU A 7 27.41 4.40 3.83
C GLU A 7 26.24 4.14 2.87
N MET A 8 26.33 4.62 1.63
CA MET A 8 25.30 4.39 0.61
C MET A 8 25.16 2.90 0.26
N LYS A 9 26.28 2.17 0.09
CA LYS A 9 26.26 0.73 -0.20
C LYS A 9 25.63 -0.07 0.95
N THR A 10 25.96 0.31 2.19
CA THR A 10 25.38 -0.30 3.39
C THR A 10 23.89 -0.01 3.50
N ALA A 11 23.46 1.24 3.28
CA ALA A 11 22.06 1.64 3.27
C ALA A 11 21.26 0.88 2.20
N TYR A 12 21.77 0.80 0.97
CA TYR A 12 21.15 0.06 -0.13
C TYR A 12 20.96 -1.42 0.22
N ASN A 13 22.02 -2.09 0.68
CA ASN A 13 21.98 -3.50 1.04
C ASN A 13 20.98 -3.76 2.19
N ASN A 14 20.93 -2.86 3.17
CA ASN A 14 19.98 -2.95 4.28
C ASN A 14 18.52 -2.83 3.83
N VAL A 15 18.23 -1.91 2.90
CA VAL A 15 16.88 -1.74 2.34
C VAL A 15 16.49 -2.95 1.51
N MET A 16 17.39 -3.43 0.63
CA MET A 16 17.13 -4.59 -0.23
C MET A 16 16.91 -5.87 0.59
N LYS A 17 17.70 -6.08 1.65
CA LYS A 17 17.54 -7.24 2.56
C LYS A 17 16.20 -7.22 3.30
N LYS A 18 15.65 -6.05 3.59
CA LYS A 18 14.36 -5.88 4.29
C LYS A 18 13.16 -5.91 3.35
N CYS A 19 13.35 -5.63 2.06
CA CYS A 19 12.29 -5.61 1.06
C CYS A 19 11.80 -7.03 0.76
N LYS A 20 10.51 -7.29 1.01
CA LYS A 20 9.86 -8.59 0.79
C LYS A 20 8.61 -8.40 -0.07
N PRO A 21 8.72 -8.43 -1.41
CA PRO A 21 7.58 -8.24 -2.32
C PRO A 21 6.43 -9.24 -2.06
N MET A 22 6.75 -10.53 -1.89
CA MET A 22 5.74 -11.53 -1.54
C MET A 22 5.10 -11.29 -0.17
N GLY A 23 5.87 -10.76 0.78
CA GLY A 23 5.36 -10.32 2.08
C GLY A 23 4.35 -9.17 1.96
N ALA A 24 4.53 -8.27 0.99
CA ALA A 24 3.58 -7.18 0.75
C ALA A 24 2.22 -7.71 0.29
N ILE A 25 2.22 -8.68 -0.63
CA ILE A 25 1.01 -9.35 -1.12
C ILE A 25 0.30 -10.05 0.04
N PHE A 26 1.03 -10.84 0.83
CA PHE A 26 0.45 -11.53 1.98
C PHE A 26 -0.12 -10.54 3.02
N GLY A 27 0.62 -9.46 3.32
CA GLY A 27 0.13 -8.40 4.19
C GLY A 27 -1.13 -7.75 3.65
N ALA A 28 -1.20 -7.48 2.34
CA ALA A 28 -2.40 -6.93 1.70
C ALA A 28 -3.60 -7.87 1.84
N LEU A 29 -3.42 -9.18 1.61
CA LEU A 29 -4.47 -10.20 1.78
C LEU A 29 -4.95 -10.32 3.22
N VAL A 30 -4.04 -10.30 4.20
CA VAL A 30 -4.44 -10.29 5.62
C VAL A 30 -5.20 -8.99 5.95
N GLY A 31 -4.76 -7.86 5.37
CA GLY A 31 -5.41 -6.56 5.50
C GLY A 31 -6.81 -6.48 4.90
N THR A 32 -7.21 -7.37 3.98
CA THR A 32 -8.58 -7.37 3.45
C THR A 32 -9.60 -7.79 4.50
N ILE A 33 -9.21 -8.61 5.48
CA ILE A 33 -10.10 -9.07 6.56
C ILE A 33 -10.63 -7.88 7.38
N PRO A 34 -9.78 -7.05 8.01
CA PRO A 34 -10.25 -5.87 8.74
C PRO A 34 -10.87 -4.83 7.80
N ALA A 35 -10.41 -4.71 6.54
CA ALA A 35 -11.01 -3.79 5.58
C ALA A 35 -12.47 -4.17 5.24
N LEU A 36 -12.78 -5.45 5.03
CA LEU A 36 -14.14 -5.95 4.82
C LEU A 36 -14.98 -5.84 6.08
N ALA A 37 -14.39 -6.07 7.26
CA ALA A 37 -15.08 -5.86 8.52
C ALA A 37 -15.59 -4.41 8.67
N ILE A 38 -14.80 -3.42 8.24
CA ILE A 38 -15.25 -2.02 8.21
C ILE A 38 -16.50 -1.84 7.34
N TYR A 39 -16.51 -2.38 6.12
CA TYR A 39 -17.70 -2.31 5.24
C TYR A 39 -18.92 -2.98 5.87
N ILE A 40 -18.74 -4.17 6.46
CA ILE A 40 -19.80 -4.93 7.12
C ILE A 40 -20.35 -4.18 8.34
N SER A 41 -19.49 -3.59 9.18
CA SER A 41 -19.94 -2.79 10.33
C SER A 41 -20.80 -1.60 9.92
N PHE A 42 -20.50 -0.94 8.79
CA PHE A 42 -21.31 0.16 8.29
C PHE A 42 -22.72 -0.29 7.86
N VAL A 43 -22.84 -1.49 7.27
CA VAL A 43 -24.15 -2.10 6.98
C VAL A 43 -24.94 -2.32 8.28
N PHE A 44 -24.32 -2.98 9.27
CA PHE A 44 -25.02 -3.35 10.51
C PHE A 44 -25.41 -2.16 11.39
N MET A 45 -24.61 -1.09 11.39
CA MET A 45 -24.87 0.07 12.22
C MET A 45 -25.87 1.06 11.58
N ASN A 46 -26.34 0.82 10.35
CA ASN A 46 -27.17 1.76 9.57
C ASN A 46 -26.58 3.18 9.54
N VAL A 47 -25.25 3.27 9.58
CA VAL A 47 -24.55 4.55 9.60
C VAL A 47 -24.53 5.06 8.17
N ASN A 48 -25.34 6.08 7.89
CA ASN A 48 -25.18 6.97 6.73
C ASN A 48 -23.93 7.83 6.92
N GLY A 49 -22.78 7.17 7.09
CA GLY A 49 -21.52 7.82 7.35
C GLY A 49 -21.01 8.50 6.09
N PRO A 50 -20.09 9.46 6.25
CA PRO A 50 -19.52 10.15 5.11
C PRO A 50 -18.76 9.15 4.23
N ILE A 51 -19.26 8.99 3.01
CA ILE A 51 -18.77 8.13 1.92
C ILE A 51 -17.25 8.15 1.78
N TRP A 52 -16.63 9.31 2.01
CA TRP A 52 -15.20 9.51 1.92
C TRP A 52 -14.40 8.62 2.88
N ILE A 53 -14.94 8.28 4.05
CA ILE A 53 -14.29 7.36 5.00
C ILE A 53 -14.18 5.97 4.40
N LEU A 54 -15.23 5.49 3.73
CA LEU A 54 -15.24 4.17 3.08
C LEU A 54 -14.33 4.10 1.85
N CYS A 55 -14.04 5.25 1.23
CA CYS A 55 -13.12 5.31 0.09
C CYS A 55 -11.66 5.41 0.51
N ILE A 56 -11.37 5.81 1.75
CA ILE A 56 -9.99 6.03 2.23
C ILE A 56 -9.56 4.95 3.20
N LEU A 57 -10.40 4.64 4.19
CA LEU A 57 -10.01 3.81 5.33
C LEU A 57 -9.73 2.35 4.93
N PRO A 58 -10.64 1.63 4.23
CA PRO A 58 -10.38 0.26 3.81
C PRO A 58 -9.12 0.06 2.94
N PRO A 59 -8.89 0.82 1.85
CA PRO A 59 -7.67 0.66 1.06
C PRO A 59 -6.41 1.09 1.83
N ALA A 60 -6.52 2.09 2.73
CA ALA A 60 -5.40 2.49 3.58
C ALA A 60 -5.01 1.39 4.57
N VAL A 61 -5.97 0.68 5.16
CA VAL A 61 -5.72 -0.48 6.02
C VAL A 61 -4.97 -1.57 5.26
N ILE A 62 -5.43 -1.93 4.06
CA ILE A 62 -4.76 -2.92 3.20
C ILE A 62 -3.32 -2.50 2.89
N GLY A 63 -3.12 -1.25 2.50
CA GLY A 63 -1.79 -0.70 2.24
C GLY A 63 -0.90 -0.71 3.49
N MET A 64 -1.45 -0.39 4.66
CA MET A 64 -0.69 -0.37 5.93
C MET A 64 -0.22 -1.77 6.33
N PHE A 65 -1.07 -2.80 6.21
CA PHE A 65 -0.68 -4.19 6.47
C PHE A 65 0.36 -4.68 5.46
N SER A 66 0.16 -4.37 4.17
CA SER A 66 1.15 -4.64 3.12
C SER A 66 2.51 -4.01 3.45
N ARG A 67 2.52 -2.78 3.96
CA ARG A 67 3.74 -2.08 4.37
C ARG A 67 4.43 -2.77 5.55
N PHE A 68 3.66 -3.16 6.57
CA PHE A 68 4.20 -3.78 7.77
C PHE A 68 4.94 -5.09 7.48
N VAL A 69 4.36 -5.92 6.62
CA VAL A 69 4.92 -7.24 6.28
C VAL A 69 5.95 -7.17 5.15
N GLY A 70 5.64 -6.42 4.09
CA GLY A 70 6.44 -6.42 2.86
C GLY A 70 7.57 -5.40 2.80
N ARG A 71 7.43 -4.27 3.50
CA ARG A 71 8.41 -3.16 3.51
C ARG A 71 8.88 -2.74 2.11
N THR A 72 7.97 -2.75 1.14
CA THR A 72 8.27 -2.41 -0.25
C THR A 72 8.38 -0.89 -0.42
N PHE A 73 9.31 -0.47 -1.28
CA PHE A 73 9.54 0.95 -1.62
C PHE A 73 9.33 1.22 -3.11
N ARG A 74 9.76 0.27 -3.95
CA ARG A 74 9.55 0.29 -5.40
C ARG A 74 8.06 0.26 -5.76
N PRO A 75 7.60 1.05 -6.74
CA PRO A 75 6.20 1.08 -7.13
C PRO A 75 5.72 -0.25 -7.74
N GLU A 76 6.57 -0.96 -8.47
CA GLU A 76 6.23 -2.23 -9.15
C GLU A 76 5.81 -3.30 -8.13
N HIS A 77 6.50 -3.35 -6.99
CA HIS A 77 6.18 -4.28 -5.90
C HIS A 77 4.90 -3.92 -5.13
N ARG A 78 4.33 -2.72 -5.35
CA ARG A 78 3.11 -2.22 -4.68
C ARG A 78 1.88 -2.30 -5.56
N ILE A 79 2.03 -2.52 -6.86
CA ILE A 79 0.91 -2.71 -7.81
C ILE A 79 -0.06 -3.82 -7.32
N PRO A 80 0.42 -5.01 -6.87
CA PRO A 80 -0.50 -6.04 -6.38
C PRO A 80 -1.33 -5.59 -5.18
N THR A 81 -0.74 -4.83 -4.25
CA THR A 81 -1.46 -4.26 -3.11
C THR A 81 -2.54 -3.28 -3.55
N GLY A 82 -2.25 -2.46 -4.56
CA GLY A 82 -3.24 -1.59 -5.20
C GLY A 82 -4.41 -2.38 -5.76
N LEU A 83 -4.14 -3.46 -6.50
CA LEU A 83 -5.17 -4.31 -7.10
C LEU A 83 -6.05 -4.96 -6.02
N ILE A 84 -5.44 -5.47 -4.96
CA ILE A 84 -6.16 -6.05 -3.82
C ILE A 84 -7.06 -4.99 -3.17
N GLY A 85 -6.56 -3.76 -2.99
CA GLY A 85 -7.35 -2.63 -2.50
C GLY A 85 -8.56 -2.31 -3.37
N ALA A 86 -8.37 -2.24 -4.69
CA ALA A 86 -9.45 -1.96 -5.65
C ALA A 86 -10.50 -3.07 -5.68
N ILE A 87 -10.08 -4.33 -5.72
CA ILE A 87 -10.97 -5.49 -5.69
C ILE A 87 -11.77 -5.51 -4.39
N THR A 88 -11.12 -5.25 -3.25
CA THR A 88 -11.79 -5.18 -1.95
C THR A 88 -12.82 -4.07 -1.90
N HIS A 89 -12.54 -2.91 -2.52
CA HIS A 89 -13.52 -1.83 -2.63
C HIS A 89 -14.74 -2.23 -3.47
N ILE A 90 -14.53 -2.86 -4.64
CA ILE A 90 -15.62 -3.36 -5.49
C ILE A 90 -16.51 -4.35 -4.72
N LEU A 91 -15.89 -5.28 -3.98
CA LEU A 91 -16.62 -6.21 -3.12
C LEU A 91 -17.37 -5.49 -1.99
N GLY A 92 -16.75 -4.50 -1.36
CA GLY A 92 -17.37 -3.65 -0.34
C GLY A 92 -18.60 -2.90 -0.87
N CYS A 93 -18.51 -2.30 -2.06
CA CYS A 93 -19.63 -1.65 -2.74
C CYS A 93 -20.78 -2.63 -3.03
N TYR A 94 -20.45 -3.87 -3.43
CA TYR A 94 -21.43 -4.92 -3.64
C TYR A 94 -22.14 -5.30 -2.33
N ILE A 95 -21.40 -5.49 -1.23
CA ILE A 95 -21.96 -5.78 0.10
C ILE A 95 -22.89 -4.66 0.58
N LEU A 96 -22.53 -3.40 0.31
CA LEU A 96 -23.31 -2.23 0.69
C LEU A 96 -24.51 -1.96 -0.24
N GLY A 97 -24.67 -2.67 -1.35
CA GLY A 97 -25.67 -2.35 -2.37
C GLY A 97 -25.50 -0.94 -2.94
N SER A 98 -24.26 -0.48 -3.09
CA SER A 98 -23.93 0.89 -3.51
C SER A 98 -24.30 1.15 -4.98
N GLY A 99 -24.59 2.41 -5.31
CA GLY A 99 -24.83 2.81 -6.70
C GLY A 99 -23.58 2.71 -7.60
N ILE A 100 -23.79 2.75 -8.91
CA ILE A 100 -22.73 2.58 -9.94
C ILE A 100 -21.55 3.57 -9.77
N ILE A 101 -21.83 4.78 -9.28
CA ILE A 101 -20.83 5.85 -9.11
C ILE A 101 -19.73 5.42 -8.13
N PHE A 102 -20.06 4.62 -7.11
CA PHE A 102 -19.08 4.19 -6.11
C PHE A 102 -18.06 3.22 -6.69
N TYR A 103 -18.47 2.34 -7.60
CA TYR A 103 -17.57 1.42 -8.29
C TYR A 103 -16.52 2.15 -9.13
N LEU A 104 -16.85 3.35 -9.65
CA LEU A 104 -15.91 4.18 -10.40
C LEU A 104 -14.79 4.75 -9.53
N LEU A 105 -14.88 4.66 -8.19
CA LEU A 105 -13.83 5.08 -7.27
C LEU A 105 -12.77 3.99 -7.03
N ALA A 106 -12.90 2.81 -7.66
CA ALA A 106 -11.92 1.74 -7.56
C ALA A 106 -10.48 2.16 -7.94
N PRO A 107 -10.23 2.97 -8.99
CA PRO A 107 -8.88 3.48 -9.31
C PRO A 107 -8.30 4.39 -8.22
N ILE A 108 -9.16 5.14 -7.51
CA ILE A 108 -8.73 5.99 -6.40
C ILE A 108 -8.33 5.09 -5.22
N ASN A 109 -9.12 4.06 -4.91
CA ASN A 109 -8.80 3.09 -3.87
C ASN A 109 -7.50 2.32 -4.18
N PHE A 110 -7.25 1.99 -5.46
CA PHE A 110 -5.98 1.45 -5.93
C PHE A 110 -4.80 2.36 -5.56
N ALA A 111 -4.90 3.65 -5.89
CA ALA A 111 -3.86 4.62 -5.61
C ALA A 111 -3.62 4.79 -4.10
N ILE A 112 -4.68 4.86 -3.29
CA ILE A 112 -4.59 4.98 -1.84
C ILE A 112 -3.87 3.77 -1.24
N ALA A 113 -4.24 2.55 -1.64
CA ALA A 113 -3.59 1.32 -1.18
C ALA A 113 -2.10 1.30 -1.57
N MET A 114 -1.77 1.71 -2.80
CA MET A 114 -0.37 1.82 -3.24
C MET A 114 0.46 2.84 -2.45
N ILE A 115 -0.13 4.00 -2.14
CA ILE A 115 0.54 5.06 -1.37
C ILE A 115 0.73 4.59 0.07
N ALA A 116 -0.30 4.03 0.69
CA ALA A 116 -0.24 3.52 2.06
C ALA A 116 0.75 2.34 2.20
N ALA A 117 0.95 1.55 1.14
CA ALA A 117 1.93 0.48 1.09
C ALA A 117 3.40 0.95 1.04
N LYS A 118 3.66 2.23 0.74
CA LYS A 118 5.03 2.75 0.63
C LYS A 118 5.72 2.77 2.00
N THR A 119 6.88 2.13 2.07
CA THR A 119 7.77 2.25 3.23
C THR A 119 8.47 3.60 3.21
N LYS A 120 8.49 4.29 4.36
CA LYS A 120 9.28 5.51 4.52
C LYS A 120 10.76 5.13 4.51
N LEU A 121 11.52 5.75 3.61
CA LEU A 121 12.97 5.64 3.52
C LEU A 121 13.58 6.88 4.17
N SER A 122 14.79 6.73 4.71
CA SER A 122 15.63 7.85 5.12
C SER A 122 16.27 8.52 3.91
N GLU A 123 16.73 9.77 4.07
CA GLU A 123 17.37 10.53 3.00
C GLU A 123 18.58 9.79 2.40
N VAL A 124 19.37 9.11 3.24
CA VAL A 124 20.52 8.29 2.79
C VAL A 124 20.07 7.10 1.95
N GLU A 125 19.00 6.43 2.35
CA GLU A 125 18.45 5.27 1.62
C GLU A 125 17.87 5.70 0.27
N GLU A 126 17.18 6.85 0.20
CA GLU A 126 16.67 7.39 -1.08
C GLU A 126 17.81 7.74 -2.03
N TRP A 127 18.86 8.41 -1.54
CA TRP A 127 20.05 8.70 -2.34
C TRP A 127 20.79 7.44 -2.79
N ALA A 128 20.89 6.44 -1.92
CA ALA A 128 21.53 5.17 -2.24
C ALA A 128 20.77 4.40 -3.34
N ILE A 129 19.44 4.37 -3.29
CA ILE A 129 18.62 3.76 -4.34
C ILE A 129 18.80 4.52 -5.66
N TYR A 130 18.77 5.86 -5.64
CA TYR A 130 18.96 6.66 -6.85
C TYR A 130 20.32 6.40 -7.50
N GLN A 131 21.40 6.38 -6.72
CA GLN A 131 22.75 6.12 -7.22
C GLN A 131 22.92 4.69 -7.75
N ALA A 132 22.21 3.72 -7.16
CA ALA A 132 22.18 2.33 -7.64
C ALA A 132 21.40 2.22 -8.96
N ASP A 133 20.27 2.89 -9.10
CA ASP A 133 19.46 2.85 -10.33
C ASP A 133 20.18 3.50 -11.52
N ILE A 134 21.08 4.46 -11.29
CA ILE A 134 21.95 5.04 -12.34
C ILE A 134 23.30 4.31 -12.51
N GLY A 135 23.48 3.15 -11.86
CA GLY A 135 24.64 2.28 -12.04
C GLY A 135 25.94 2.74 -11.37
N LYS A 136 25.89 3.67 -10.41
CA LYS A 136 27.08 4.20 -9.71
C LYS A 136 27.42 3.49 -8.41
N LEU A 137 26.54 2.61 -7.93
CA LEU A 137 26.77 1.71 -6.80
C LEU A 137 26.87 0.27 -7.33
N SER A 138 28.08 -0.17 -7.68
CA SER A 138 28.44 -1.57 -7.96
C SER A 138 29.25 -2.16 -6.81
#